data_AF-A0A7S2AWD0-F1
#
_entry.id   AF-A0A7S2AWD0-F1
#
_cell.length_a   1.000
_cell.length_b   1.000
_cell.length_c   1.000
_cell.angle_alpha   90.00
_cell.angle_beta   90.00
_cell.angle_gamma   90.00
#
_symmetry.space_group_name_H-M   'P 1'
#
loop_
_entity.id
_entity.type
_entity.pdbx_description
1 polymer ?
#
loop_
_entity_poly.entity_id
_entity_poly.type
_entity_poly.pdbx_seq_one_letter_code
_entity_poly.pdbx_strand_id
1 'polypeptide(L)'
;RKRWHFGQAIREECRDVWKFWGRDWFGVSDLKAAPGTVASATLYMFSYSFLTSASFGFLYTRELGGEWSAAVSFASGGLTGVFMALFGGQPVVLYGQTGPIVLLYGY
;
A
#
# COMPACT_ATOMS: atom_id res chain seq x y z
N ARG A 1 26.12 21.06 1.16
CA ARG A 1 24.89 20.43 1.71
C ARG A 1 23.78 21.48 1.65
N LYS A 2 22.80 21.36 0.74
CA LYS A 2 21.62 22.25 0.75
C LYS A 2 20.83 21.98 2.02
N ARG A 3 20.59 23.00 2.87
CA ARG A 3 19.66 22.91 4.00
C ARG A 3 18.25 23.00 3.42
N TRP A 4 17.61 21.86 3.25
CA TRP A 4 16.22 21.81 2.81
C TRP A 4 15.32 22.24 3.96
N HIS A 5 14.44 23.21 3.71
CA HIS A 5 13.29 23.42 4.57
C HIS A 5 12.28 22.29 4.32
N PHE A 6 11.67 21.74 5.37
CA PHE A 6 10.77 20.58 5.29
C PHE A 6 9.69 20.72 4.20
N GLY A 7 9.05 21.89 4.11
CA GLY A 7 8.04 22.16 3.08
C GLY A 7 8.60 22.24 1.65
N GLN A 8 9.88 22.61 1.49
CA GLN A 8 10.52 22.58 0.18
C GLN A 8 10.78 21.14 -0.26
N ALA A 9 11.22 20.26 0.64
CA ALA A 9 11.47 18.85 0.34
C ALA A 9 10.21 18.13 -0.15
N ILE A 10 9.08 18.28 0.55
CA ILE A 10 7.80 17.67 0.13
C ILE A 10 7.38 18.16 -1.26
N ARG A 11 7.53 19.46 -1.52
CA ARG A 11 7.17 20.05 -2.81
C ARG A 11 8.05 19.51 -3.94
N GLU A 12 9.32 19.25 -3.67
CA GLU A 12 10.23 18.67 -4.66
C GLU A 12 9.87 17.22 -4.96
N GLU A 13 9.60 16.42 -3.93
CA GLU A 13 9.19 15.02 -4.06
C GLU A 13 7.87 14.89 -4.81
N CYS A 14 6.85 15.68 -4.47
CA CYS A 14 5.58 15.69 -5.21
C CYS A 14 5.79 16.02 -6.69
N ARG A 15 6.65 17.00 -7.00
CA ARG A 15 6.97 17.39 -8.37
C ARG A 15 7.67 16.26 -9.12
N ASP A 16 8.57 15.53 -8.48
CA ASP A 16 9.30 14.45 -9.11
C ASP A 16 8.43 13.21 -9.34
N VAL A 17 7.57 12.86 -8.39
CA VAL A 17 6.56 11.79 -8.56
C VAL A 17 5.58 12.14 -9.69
N TRP A 18 5.09 13.38 -9.73
CA TRP A 18 4.11 13.80 -10.73
C TRP A 18 4.61 13.70 -12.18
N LYS A 19 5.93 13.85 -12.41
CA LYS A 19 6.54 13.69 -13.73
C LYS A 19 6.38 12.28 -14.29
N PHE A 20 6.44 11.27 -13.44
CA PHE A 20 6.39 9.86 -13.83
C PHE A 20 4.98 9.27 -13.73
N TRP A 21 4.12 9.83 -12.87
CA TRP A 21 2.75 9.35 -12.64
C TRP A 21 1.97 9.13 -13.94
N GLY A 22 1.92 10.11 -14.84
CA GLY A 22 1.19 9.97 -16.12
C GLY A 22 1.77 8.88 -17.04
N ARG A 23 3.09 8.65 -16.99
CA ARG A 23 3.75 7.60 -17.77
C ARG A 23 3.49 6.21 -17.17
N ASP A 24 3.36 6.08 -15.86
CA ASP A 24 3.07 4.79 -15.22
C ASP A 24 1.65 4.28 -15.53
N TRP A 25 0.67 5.18 -15.69
CA TRP A 25 -0.72 4.82 -16.02
C TRP A 25 -0.95 4.61 -17.52
N PHE A 26 -0.39 5.47 -18.37
CA PHE A 26 -0.70 5.49 -19.81
C PHE A 26 0.47 5.06 -20.71
N GLY A 27 1.68 4.98 -20.16
CA GLY A 27 2.91 4.58 -20.88
C GLY A 27 3.03 3.07 -21.08
N VAL A 28 1.93 2.38 -21.36
CA VAL A 28 1.89 0.93 -21.59
C VAL A 28 2.74 0.53 -22.80
N SER A 29 2.97 1.46 -23.74
CA SER A 29 3.88 1.28 -24.89
C SER A 29 5.37 1.34 -24.54
N ASP A 30 5.75 1.88 -23.37
CA ASP A 30 7.13 1.92 -22.85
C ASP A 30 7.43 0.73 -21.91
N LEU A 31 6.42 -0.10 -21.58
CA LEU A 31 6.60 -1.30 -20.77
C LEU A 31 7.42 -2.34 -21.56
N LYS A 32 8.71 -2.39 -21.25
CA LYS A 32 9.57 -3.52 -21.63
C LYS A 32 9.18 -4.83 -20.93
N ALA A 33 8.29 -4.77 -19.94
CA ALA A 33 7.79 -5.93 -19.22
C ALA A 33 6.61 -6.57 -19.97
N ALA A 34 6.68 -7.89 -20.17
CA ALA A 34 5.58 -8.61 -20.80
C ALA A 34 4.30 -8.50 -19.94
N PRO A 35 3.11 -8.37 -20.54
CA PRO A 35 1.84 -8.34 -19.80
C PRO A 35 1.68 -9.50 -18.81
N GLY A 36 2.28 -10.66 -19.12
CA GLY A 36 2.29 -11.83 -18.22
C GLY A 36 3.09 -11.63 -16.92
N THR A 37 4.14 -10.81 -16.93
CA THR A 37 4.92 -10.50 -15.72
C THR A 37 4.14 -9.60 -14.77
N VAL A 38 3.40 -8.62 -15.32
CA VAL A 38 2.53 -7.76 -14.50
C VAL A 38 1.41 -8.61 -13.89
N ALA A 39 0.74 -9.43 -14.69
CA ALA A 39 -0.34 -10.29 -14.22
C ALA A 39 0.12 -11.28 -13.14
N SER A 40 1.29 -11.92 -13.30
CA SER A 40 1.82 -12.85 -12.30
C SER A 40 2.23 -12.14 -11.02
N ALA A 41 2.86 -10.96 -11.12
CA ALA A 41 3.20 -10.15 -9.96
C ALA A 41 1.95 -9.67 -9.20
N THR A 42 0.91 -9.21 -9.90
CA THR A 42 -0.35 -8.79 -9.30
C THR A 42 -1.02 -9.95 -8.56
N LEU A 43 -1.08 -11.14 -9.15
CA LEU A 43 -1.68 -12.32 -8.51
C LEU A 43 -0.90 -12.73 -7.26
N TYR A 44 0.43 -12.72 -7.32
CA TYR A 44 1.30 -13.03 -6.20
C TYR A 44 1.10 -12.03 -5.05
N MET A 45 1.15 -10.73 -5.36
CA MET A 45 0.94 -9.67 -4.37
C MET A 45 -0.46 -9.72 -3.77
N PHE A 46 -1.49 -9.96 -4.58
CA PHE A 46 -2.86 -10.15 -4.10
C PHE A 46 -2.95 -11.30 -3.10
N SER A 47 -2.36 -12.46 -3.44
CA SER A 47 -2.38 -13.65 -2.57
C SER A 47 -1.68 -13.39 -1.24
N TYR A 48 -0.54 -12.70 -1.28
CA TYR A 48 0.21 -12.31 -0.09
C TYR A 48 -0.56 -11.32 0.79
N SER A 49 -1.10 -10.25 0.20
CA SER A 49 -1.90 -9.24 0.91
C SER A 49 -3.19 -9.84 1.47
N PHE A 50 -3.83 -10.76 0.75
CA PHE A 50 -5.01 -11.46 1.23
C PHE A 50 -4.70 -12.32 2.45
N LEU A 51 -3.63 -13.14 2.39
CA LEU A 51 -3.26 -14.03 3.48
C LEU A 51 -2.85 -13.27 4.75
N THR A 52 -2.07 -12.19 4.58
CA THR A 52 -1.62 -11.36 5.71
C THR A 52 -2.80 -10.60 6.34
N SER A 53 -3.69 -10.02 5.53
CA SER A 53 -4.87 -9.31 6.03
C SER A 53 -5.86 -10.27 6.72
N ALA A 54 -6.04 -11.49 6.21
CA ALA A 54 -6.84 -12.54 6.87
C ALA A 54 -6.23 -12.95 8.22
N SER A 55 -4.92 -13.21 8.25
CA SER A 55 -4.20 -13.66 9.45
C SER A 55 -4.24 -12.60 10.54
N PHE A 56 -3.93 -11.35 10.21
CA PHE A 56 -4.01 -10.25 11.17
C PHE A 56 -5.44 -9.92 11.54
N GLY A 57 -6.39 -9.96 10.61
CA GLY A 57 -7.81 -9.76 10.91
C GLY A 57 -8.35 -10.76 11.93
N PHE A 58 -7.97 -12.03 11.83
CA PHE A 58 -8.31 -13.04 12.85
C PHE A 58 -7.64 -12.74 14.20
N LEU A 59 -6.38 -12.33 14.18
CA LEU A 59 -5.65 -11.94 15.39
C LEU A 59 -6.32 -10.72 16.08
N TYR A 60 -6.68 -9.68 15.33
CA TYR A 60 -7.41 -8.51 15.84
C TYR A 60 -8.76 -8.90 16.43
N THR A 61 -9.51 -9.78 15.75
CA THR A 61 -10.81 -10.24 16.24
C THR A 61 -10.67 -10.93 17.60
N ARG A 62 -9.59 -11.69 17.80
CA ARG A 62 -9.30 -12.40 19.06
C ARG A 62 -8.83 -11.46 20.17
N GLU A 63 -7.91 -10.57 19.89
CA GLU A 63 -7.31 -9.67 20.89
C GLU A 63 -8.27 -8.55 21.33
N LEU A 64 -9.12 -8.05 20.42
CA LEU A 64 -10.04 -6.93 20.67
C LEU A 64 -11.48 -7.37 20.97
N GLY A 65 -11.69 -8.62 21.37
CA GLY A 65 -13.01 -9.12 21.76
C GLY A 65 -14.11 -9.00 20.68
N GLY A 66 -13.73 -8.91 19.40
CA GLY A 66 -14.64 -8.77 18.27
C GLY A 66 -14.97 -7.34 17.82
N GLU A 67 -14.41 -6.29 18.44
CA GLU A 67 -14.62 -4.89 17.98
C GLU A 67 -14.02 -4.65 16.59
N TRP A 68 -12.90 -5.32 16.27
CA TRP A 68 -12.26 -5.26 14.96
C TRP A 68 -12.31 -6.61 14.25
N SER A 69 -13.17 -6.71 13.23
CA SER A 69 -13.35 -7.93 12.44
C SER A 69 -12.36 -8.00 11.27
N ALA A 70 -12.07 -9.22 10.79
CA ALA A 70 -11.31 -9.46 9.58
C ALA A 70 -11.88 -8.70 8.35
N ALA A 71 -13.21 -8.52 8.27
CA ALA A 71 -13.81 -7.74 7.19
C ALA A 71 -13.39 -6.26 7.21
N VAL A 72 -13.25 -5.68 8.41
CA VAL A 72 -12.78 -4.30 8.60
C VAL A 72 -11.30 -4.18 8.21
N SER A 73 -10.49 -5.17 8.55
CA SER A 73 -9.09 -5.26 8.11
C SER A 73 -8.94 -5.29 6.59
N PHE A 74 -9.79 -6.06 5.89
CA PHE A 74 -9.80 -6.09 4.43
C PHE A 74 -10.25 -4.76 3.83
N ALA A 75 -11.33 -4.17 4.35
CA ALA A 75 -11.84 -2.88 3.86
C ALA A 75 -10.80 -1.77 4.07
N SER A 76 -10.21 -1.69 5.26
CA SER A 76 -9.18 -0.70 5.60
C SER A 76 -7.92 -0.87 4.74
N GLY A 77 -7.41 -2.09 4.60
CA GLY A 77 -6.23 -2.38 3.79
C GLY A 77 -6.46 -2.11 2.31
N GLY A 78 -7.61 -2.53 1.78
CA GLY A 78 -7.99 -2.32 0.38
C GLY A 78 -8.16 -0.84 0.03
N LEU A 79 -8.92 -0.09 0.83
CA LEU A 79 -9.12 1.35 0.60
C LEU A 79 -7.82 2.13 0.70
N THR A 80 -6.99 1.83 1.71
CA THR A 80 -5.67 2.46 1.86
C THR A 80 -4.76 2.12 0.69
N GLY A 81 -4.77 0.86 0.24
CA GLY A 81 -4.01 0.41 -0.92
C GLY A 81 -4.41 1.13 -2.20
N VAL A 82 -5.70 1.28 -2.48
CA VAL A 82 -6.21 2.04 -3.64
C VAL A 82 -5.80 3.51 -3.55
N PHE A 83 -5.96 4.13 -2.38
CA PHE A 83 -5.58 5.52 -2.19
C PHE A 83 -4.08 5.75 -2.39
N MET A 84 -3.23 4.89 -1.82
CA MET A 84 -1.78 4.97 -1.95
C MET A 84 -1.27 4.58 -3.35
N ALA A 85 -1.98 3.71 -4.08
CA ALA A 85 -1.66 3.44 -5.48
C ALA A 85 -1.93 4.64 -6.40
N LEU A 86 -2.93 5.47 -6.05
CA LEU A 86 -3.29 6.67 -6.82
C LEU A 86 -2.42 7.88 -6.48
N PHE A 87 -2.20 8.13 -5.19
CA PHE A 87 -1.57 9.37 -4.69
C PHE A 87 -0.23 9.17 -3.99
N GLY A 88 0.19 7.93 -3.77
CA GLY A 88 1.43 7.63 -3.08
C GLY A 88 2.65 7.98 -3.92
N GLY A 89 3.71 8.43 -3.25
CA GLY A 89 5.00 8.69 -3.89
C GLY A 89 5.72 7.42 -4.38
N GLN A 90 5.27 6.23 -3.94
CA GLN A 90 5.88 4.95 -4.28
C GLN A 90 4.81 3.83 -4.41
N PRO A 91 4.26 3.58 -5.60
CA PRO A 91 3.16 2.63 -5.80
C PRO A 91 3.56 1.15 -5.63
N VAL A 92 4.86 0.84 -5.50
CA VAL A 92 5.37 -0.52 -5.27
C VAL A 92 5.23 -0.95 -3.80
N VAL A 93 4.95 -0.01 -2.89
CA VAL A 93 4.79 -0.31 -1.46
C VAL A 93 3.42 -0.91 -1.19
N LEU A 94 3.40 -2.11 -0.59
CA LEU A 94 2.18 -2.74 -0.12
C LEU A 94 1.84 -2.25 1.29
N TYR A 95 0.68 -1.60 1.42
CA TYR A 95 0.15 -1.16 2.70
C TYR A 95 -0.72 -2.26 3.31
N GLY A 96 -0.45 -2.59 4.57
CA GLY A 96 -1.15 -3.65 5.27
C GLY A 96 -1.02 -3.51 6.79
N GLN A 97 -1.80 -4.30 7.50
CA GLN A 97 -1.73 -4.37 8.95
C GLN A 97 -0.49 -5.16 9.38
N THR A 98 0.06 -4.81 10.55
CA THR A 98 1.24 -5.47 11.10
C THR A 98 1.03 -5.82 12.58
N GLY A 99 1.75 -6.83 13.06
CA GLY A 99 1.65 -7.31 14.44
C GLY A 99 1.85 -6.24 15.53
N PRO A 100 2.80 -5.28 15.40
CA PRO A 100 2.97 -4.23 16.41
C PRO A 100 1.73 -3.34 16.61
N ILE A 101 0.94 -3.13 15.56
CA ILE A 101 -0.29 -2.33 15.65
C ILE A 101 -1.34 -3.07 16.49
N VAL A 102 -1.43 -4.41 16.36
CA VAL A 102 -2.31 -5.25 17.20
C VAL A 102 -1.97 -5.06 18.67
N LEU A 103 -0.69 -5.13 19.02
CA LEU A 103 -0.23 -4.96 20.40
C LEU A 103 -0.59 -3.58 20.94
N LEU A 104 -0.49 -2.52 20.13
CA LEU A 104 -0.83 -1.16 20.55
C LEU A 104 -2.32 -1.00 20.89
N TYR A 105 -3.22 -1.65 20.13
CA TYR A 105 -4.66 -1.57 20.37
C TYR A 105 -5.15 -2.47 21.51
N GLY A 106 -4.38 -3.50 21.89
CA GLY A 106 -4.71 -4.39 23.00
C GLY A 106 -4.31 -3.88 24.39
N TYR A 107 -3.54 -2.79 24.47
CA TYR A 107 -3.21 -2.09 25.73
C TYR A 107 -4.17 -0.93 25.99
#